data_AF-A0AAN5CRX2-F1
#
_entry.id   AF-A0AAN5CRX2-F1
#
_cell.length_a   1.000
_cell.length_b   1.000
_cell.length_c   1.000
_cell.angle_alpha   90.00
_cell.angle_beta   90.00
_cell.angle_gamma   90.00
#
_symmetry.space_group_name_H-M   'P 1'
#
loop_
_entity.id
_entity.type
_entity.pdbx_description
1 polymer ?
#
loop_
_entity_poly.entity_id
_entity_poly.type
_entity_poly.pdbx_seq_one_letter_code
_entity_poly.pdbx_strand_id
1 'polypeptide(L)'
;MCILKNNRVTLEYSIARTYQLKENLDLMEMFTRILVPFITIASPAFIFNLAYILIPKGIGYDWIRYFSVAIYDLWRAIISAASIALIPLSAPKIAKKMPLHFRYCLYAEVKTEQPRNPELTTHTYFTLFQEQWLKVNPR
;
A
#
# COMPACT_ATOMS: atom_id res chain seq x y z
N MET A 1 16.48 -6.20 -55.50
CA MET A 1 16.29 -4.74 -55.43
C MET A 1 16.27 -4.37 -53.95
N CYS A 2 17.33 -3.71 -53.50
CA CYS A 2 17.55 -3.32 -52.09
C CYS A 2 16.64 -2.17 -51.67
N ILE A 3 16.72 -1.83 -50.36
CA ILE A 3 16.41 -0.54 -49.69
C ILE A 3 15.05 -0.58 -48.95
N LEU A 4 14.91 -0.47 -47.62
CA LEU A 4 15.79 -0.03 -46.53
C LEU A 4 15.41 -0.71 -45.20
N LYS A 5 16.44 -1.24 -44.51
CA LYS A 5 16.47 -1.50 -43.07
C LYS A 5 16.30 -0.18 -42.33
N ASN A 6 15.08 0.15 -41.90
CA ASN A 6 14.87 1.27 -40.99
C ASN A 6 14.93 0.73 -39.56
N ASN A 7 16.12 0.75 -38.99
CA ASN A 7 16.40 0.38 -37.61
C ASN A 7 15.91 1.49 -36.65
N ARG A 8 14.68 1.99 -36.85
CA ARG A 8 13.99 2.73 -35.81
C ARG A 8 13.53 1.67 -34.83
N VAL A 9 14.26 1.54 -33.73
CA VAL A 9 13.63 1.13 -32.48
C VAL A 9 12.59 2.22 -32.20
N THR A 10 11.45 2.15 -32.88
CA THR A 10 10.22 2.69 -32.35
C THR A 10 10.12 1.99 -31.01
N LEU A 11 10.47 2.72 -29.95
CA LEU A 11 9.97 2.45 -28.62
C LEU A 11 8.44 2.50 -28.79
N GLU A 12 7.86 1.42 -29.31
CA GLU A 12 6.46 1.12 -29.18
C GLU A 12 6.28 1.01 -27.68
N TYR A 13 6.01 2.17 -27.09
CA TYR A 13 5.58 2.29 -25.72
C TYR A 13 4.26 1.53 -25.70
N SER A 14 4.35 0.24 -25.41
CA SER A 14 3.19 -0.62 -25.34
C SER A 14 2.29 0.02 -24.29
N ILE A 15 1.14 0.51 -24.75
CA ILE A 15 0.15 1.19 -23.93
C ILE A 15 -0.19 0.32 -22.70
N ALA A 16 -0.14 -1.00 -22.85
CA ALA A 16 -0.28 -1.98 -21.78
C ALA A 16 0.75 -1.80 -20.65
N ARG A 17 2.02 -1.48 -20.98
CA ARG A 17 3.10 -1.29 -19.99
C ARG A 17 2.88 -0.04 -19.15
N THR A 18 2.35 1.04 -19.73
CA THR A 18 1.99 2.25 -19.00
C THR A 18 0.80 2.01 -18.06
N TYR A 19 -0.20 1.23 -18.49
CA TYR A 19 -1.32 0.85 -17.62
C TYR A 19 -0.87 -0.04 -16.46
N GLN A 20 0.00 -1.02 -16.71
CA GLN A 20 0.58 -1.87 -15.65
C GLN A 20 1.39 -1.06 -14.64
N LEU A 21 2.20 -0.10 -15.11
CA LEU A 21 2.99 0.76 -14.23
C LEU A 21 2.09 1.64 -13.35
N LYS A 22 1.00 2.17 -13.93
CA LYS A 22 0.00 2.97 -13.20
C LYS A 22 -0.72 2.15 -12.13
N GLU A 23 -1.08 0.89 -12.43
CA GLU A 23 -1.71 -0.01 -11.47
C GLU A 23 -0.74 -0.38 -10.32
N ASN A 24 0.52 -0.68 -10.64
CA ASN A 24 1.54 -0.97 -9.62
C ASN A 24 1.81 0.23 -8.70
N LEU A 25 1.80 1.46 -9.24
CA LEU A 25 1.93 2.67 -8.44
C LEU A 25 0.74 2.88 -7.49
N ASP A 26 -0.48 2.64 -7.97
CA ASP A 26 -1.70 2.69 -7.14
C ASP A 26 -1.66 1.65 -6.00
N LEU A 27 -1.13 0.45 -6.27
CA LEU A 27 -0.89 -0.57 -5.25
C LEU A 27 0.20 -0.15 -4.24
N MET A 28 1.31 0.43 -4.69
CA MET A 28 2.36 0.93 -3.78
C MET A 28 1.84 2.05 -2.87
N GLU A 29 1.01 2.95 -3.39
CA GLU A 29 0.38 4.00 -2.59
C GLU A 29 -0.56 3.40 -1.53
N MET A 30 -1.35 2.39 -1.92
CA MET A 30 -2.20 1.64 -1.00
C MET A 30 -1.38 0.96 0.11
N PHE A 31 -0.30 0.26 -0.23
CA PHE A 31 0.58 -0.37 0.76
C PHE A 31 1.21 0.65 1.71
N THR A 32 1.61 1.81 1.19
CA THR A 32 2.19 2.88 2.01
C THR A 32 1.18 3.41 3.04
N ARG A 33 -0.10 3.51 2.65
CA ARG A 33 -1.19 3.90 3.57
C ARG A 33 -1.49 2.83 4.62
N ILE A 34 -1.37 1.53 4.29
CA ILE A 34 -1.52 0.41 5.25
C ILE A 34 -0.33 0.32 6.20
N LEU A 35 0.87 0.69 5.74
CA LEU A 35 2.10 0.49 6.48
C LEU A 35 2.08 1.22 7.83
N VAL A 36 1.62 2.48 7.85
CA VAL A 36 1.55 3.29 9.08
C VAL A 36 0.68 2.64 10.17
N PRO A 37 -0.61 2.33 9.94
CA PRO A 37 -1.44 1.66 10.95
C PRO A 37 -0.93 0.25 11.28
N PHE A 38 -0.30 -0.44 10.33
CA PHE A 38 0.25 -1.76 10.61
C PHE A 38 1.44 -1.69 11.57
N ILE A 39 2.36 -0.73 11.39
CA ILE A 39 3.49 -0.52 12.30
C ILE A 39 3.01 -0.13 13.70
N THR A 40 2.02 0.77 13.81
CA THR A 40 1.50 1.19 15.11
C THR A 40 0.84 0.05 15.86
N ILE A 41 0.04 -0.79 15.18
CA ILE A 41 -0.58 -1.98 15.78
C ILE A 41 0.46 -3.06 16.09
N ALA A 42 1.54 -3.18 15.31
CA ALA A 42 2.59 -4.17 15.56
C ALA A 42 3.52 -3.80 16.74
N SER A 43 3.67 -2.50 17.05
CA SER A 43 4.61 -2.01 18.07
C SER A 43 4.48 -2.70 19.45
N PRO A 44 3.28 -2.91 20.02
CA PRO A 44 3.15 -3.56 21.32
C PRO A 44 3.67 -5.00 21.36
N ALA A 45 3.59 -5.75 20.24
CA ALA A 45 4.13 -7.10 20.18
C ALA A 45 5.64 -7.13 20.45
N PHE A 46 6.38 -6.14 19.93
CA PHE A 46 7.82 -6.01 20.20
C PHE A 46 8.10 -5.70 21.67
N ILE A 47 7.28 -4.85 22.30
CA ILE A 47 7.42 -4.49 23.72
C ILE A 47 7.24 -5.73 24.60
N PHE A 48 6.18 -6.52 24.39
CA PHE A 48 5.92 -7.73 25.19
C PHE A 48 6.98 -8.80 24.98
N ASN A 49 7.49 -8.96 23.76
CA ASN A 49 8.57 -9.89 23.48
C ASN A 49 9.88 -9.46 24.18
N LEU A 50 10.23 -8.17 24.12
CA LEU A 50 11.39 -7.64 24.85
C LEU A 50 11.26 -7.82 26.36
N ALA A 51 10.07 -7.57 26.93
CA ALA A 51 9.81 -7.79 28.34
C ALA A 51 10.03 -9.26 28.76
N TYR A 52 9.59 -10.21 27.94
CA TYR A 52 9.81 -11.64 28.20
C TYR A 52 11.30 -12.05 28.17
N ILE A 53 12.08 -11.44 27.27
CA ILE A 53 13.52 -11.70 27.12
C ILE A 53 14.33 -11.06 28.27
N LEU A 54 13.99 -9.83 28.67
CA LEU A 54 14.73 -9.10 29.70
C LEU A 54 14.53 -9.68 31.11
N ILE A 55 13.37 -10.28 31.41
CA ILE A 55 13.08 -10.80 32.75
C ILE A 55 13.72 -12.20 32.90
N PRO A 56 14.70 -12.38 33.80
CA PRO A 56 15.34 -13.67 34.01
C PRO A 56 14.41 -14.65 34.74
N LYS A 57 14.63 -15.95 34.52
CA LYS A 57 13.84 -17.01 35.17
C LYS A 57 14.23 -17.17 36.64
N GLY A 58 13.27 -17.48 37.50
CA GLY A 58 13.57 -17.92 38.88
C GLY A 58 13.89 -16.80 39.88
N ILE A 59 13.60 -15.54 39.54
CA ILE A 59 13.74 -14.38 40.45
C ILE A 59 12.40 -14.06 41.15
N GLY A 60 11.38 -14.92 41.02
CA GLY A 60 10.04 -14.72 41.59
C GLY A 60 9.10 -13.85 40.74
N TYR A 61 9.57 -13.28 39.63
CA TYR A 61 8.77 -12.53 38.65
C TYR A 61 8.28 -13.39 37.47
N ASP A 62 8.25 -14.72 37.62
CA ASP A 62 7.85 -15.63 36.54
C ASP A 62 6.40 -15.37 36.05
N TRP A 63 5.53 -14.87 36.93
CA TRP A 63 4.17 -14.46 36.56
C TRP A 63 4.16 -13.39 35.46
N ILE A 64 5.09 -12.42 35.49
CA ILE A 64 5.22 -11.37 34.47
C ILE A 64 5.63 -11.99 33.13
N ARG A 65 6.50 -13.01 33.16
CA ARG A 65 6.93 -13.72 31.94
C ARG A 65 5.74 -14.46 31.32
N TYR A 66 4.97 -15.20 32.11
CA TYR A 66 3.78 -15.91 31.61
C TYR A 66 2.72 -14.94 31.09
N PHE A 67 2.48 -13.84 31.80
CA PHE A 67 1.56 -12.79 31.36
C PHE A 67 2.00 -12.13 30.05
N SER A 68 3.29 -11.82 29.92
CA SER A 68 3.86 -11.23 28.69
C SER A 68 3.70 -12.16 27.48
N VAL A 69 3.89 -13.47 27.67
CA VAL A 69 3.69 -14.47 26.60
C VAL A 69 2.21 -14.58 26.22
N ALA A 70 1.30 -14.62 27.21
CA ALA A 70 -0.13 -14.69 26.95
C ALA A 70 -0.65 -13.45 26.20
N ILE A 71 -0.21 -12.25 26.60
CA ILE A 71 -0.56 -11.01 25.89
C ILE A 71 0.07 -10.98 24.51
N TYR A 72 1.32 -11.42 24.36
CA TYR A 72 1.95 -11.47 23.05
C TYR A 72 1.16 -12.34 22.07
N ASP A 73 0.70 -13.51 22.50
CA ASP A 73 -0.10 -14.41 21.67
C ASP A 73 -1.48 -13.81 21.32
N LEU A 74 -2.17 -13.23 22.31
CA LEU A 74 -3.41 -12.50 22.09
C LEU A 74 -3.22 -11.34 21.09
N TRP A 75 -2.13 -10.59 21.23
CA TRP A 75 -1.83 -9.45 20.38
C TRP A 75 -1.54 -9.86 18.93
N ARG A 76 -0.91 -11.01 18.71
CA ARG A 76 -0.72 -11.57 17.36
C ARG A 76 -2.06 -11.96 16.71
N ALA A 77 -3.01 -12.48 17.48
CA ALA A 77 -4.36 -12.74 16.99
C ALA A 77 -5.11 -11.45 16.63
N ILE A 78 -4.92 -10.37 17.40
CA ILE A 78 -5.48 -9.05 17.07
C ILE A 78 -4.85 -8.50 15.78
N ILE A 79 -3.53 -8.60 15.61
CA ILE A 79 -2.84 -8.17 14.38
C ILE A 79 -3.37 -8.91 13.15
N SER A 80 -3.59 -10.23 13.24
CA SER A 80 -4.11 -11.01 12.11
C SER A 80 -5.52 -10.56 11.72
N ALA A 81 -6.41 -10.39 12.70
CA ALA A 81 -7.76 -9.88 12.47
C ALA A 81 -7.75 -8.45 11.90
N ALA A 82 -6.91 -7.57 12.45
CA ALA A 82 -6.74 -6.21 11.98
C ALA A 82 -6.21 -6.15 10.55
N SER A 83 -5.25 -7.01 10.18
CA SER A 83 -4.72 -7.06 8.81
C SER A 83 -5.78 -7.41 7.77
N ILE A 84 -6.69 -8.33 8.10
CA ILE A 84 -7.80 -8.71 7.23
C ILE A 84 -8.78 -7.54 7.08
N ALA A 85 -9.01 -6.78 8.15
CA ALA A 85 -9.86 -5.59 8.14
C ALA A 85 -9.23 -4.37 7.42
N LEU A 86 -7.90 -4.22 7.44
CA LEU A 86 -7.18 -3.10 6.84
C LEU A 86 -7.16 -3.14 5.29
N ILE A 87 -7.23 -4.34 4.70
CA ILE A 87 -7.26 -4.56 3.25
C ILE A 87 -8.44 -3.82 2.58
N PRO A 88 -9.71 -4.04 2.99
CA PRO A 88 -10.84 -3.32 2.40
C PRO A 88 -10.84 -1.81 2.69
N LEU A 89 -10.29 -1.36 3.83
CA LEU A 89 -10.20 0.06 4.18
C LEU A 89 -9.28 0.85 3.24
N SER A 90 -8.18 0.23 2.82
CA SER A 90 -7.14 0.94 2.05
C SER A 90 -7.38 0.89 0.55
N ALA A 91 -8.23 -0.03 0.10
CA ALA A 91 -8.48 -0.32 -1.30
C ALA A 91 -9.97 -0.11 -1.66
N PRO A 92 -10.45 1.13 -1.83
CA PRO A 92 -11.87 1.39 -2.12
C PRO A 92 -12.34 0.72 -3.42
N LYS A 93 -11.43 0.49 -4.38
CA LYS A 93 -11.70 -0.26 -5.62
C LYS A 93 -11.99 -1.75 -5.38
N ILE A 94 -11.31 -2.35 -4.39
CA ILE A 94 -11.51 -3.75 -4.00
C ILE A 94 -12.77 -3.86 -3.12
N ALA A 95 -12.99 -2.90 -2.22
CA ALA A 95 -14.17 -2.84 -1.37
C ALA A 95 -15.49 -2.77 -2.17
N LYS A 96 -15.48 -2.13 -3.35
CA LYS A 96 -16.65 -2.06 -4.25
C LYS A 96 -17.08 -3.43 -4.80
N LYS A 97 -16.17 -4.41 -4.86
CA LYS A 97 -16.44 -5.79 -5.32
C LYS A 97 -16.73 -6.75 -4.17
N MET A 98 -16.69 -6.30 -2.91
CA MET A 98 -16.93 -7.16 -1.75
C MET A 98 -18.43 -7.36 -1.47
N PRO A 99 -18.81 -8.53 -0.90
CA PRO A 99 -20.20 -8.82 -0.53
C PRO A 99 -20.74 -7.83 0.51
N LEU A 100 -22.05 -7.55 0.41
CA LEU A 100 -22.73 -6.45 1.11
C LEU A 100 -22.49 -6.44 2.63
N HIS A 101 -22.43 -7.61 3.26
CA HIS A 101 -22.24 -7.76 4.71
C HIS A 101 -20.88 -7.23 5.21
N PHE A 102 -19.85 -7.22 4.37
CA PHE A 102 -18.54 -6.66 4.71
C PHE A 102 -18.44 -5.14 4.49
N ARG A 103 -19.39 -4.54 3.76
CA ARG A 103 -19.38 -3.11 3.42
C ARG A 103 -19.81 -2.22 4.59
N TYR A 104 -20.72 -2.68 5.44
CA TYR A 104 -21.31 -1.87 6.53
C TYR A 104 -20.37 -1.63 7.72
N CYS A 105 -19.42 -2.52 7.98
CA CYS A 105 -18.60 -2.46 9.21
C CYS A 105 -17.34 -1.59 9.08
N LEU A 106 -16.93 -1.24 7.85
CA LEU A 106 -15.64 -0.61 7.55
C LEU A 106 -15.75 0.78 6.93
N TYR A 107 -16.95 1.18 6.48
CA TYR A 107 -17.23 2.52 5.98
C TYR A 107 -17.67 3.45 7.14
N ALA A 108 -16.80 3.65 8.12
CA ALA A 108 -16.84 4.87 8.91
C ALA A 108 -16.13 5.95 8.07
N GLU A 109 -16.93 6.77 7.43
CA GLU A 109 -16.63 7.78 6.42
C GLU A 109 -15.39 8.65 6.72
N VAL A 110 -14.22 8.28 6.20
CA VAL A 110 -13.15 9.26 5.95
C VAL A 110 -13.48 9.94 4.63
N LYS A 111 -14.28 11.00 4.70
CA LYS A 111 -14.43 11.98 3.63
C LYS A 111 -13.09 12.69 3.45
N THR A 112 -12.19 12.13 2.66
CA THR A 112 -11.16 12.95 2.03
C THR A 112 -11.82 13.61 0.83
N GLU A 113 -12.32 14.82 1.03
CA GLU A 113 -12.64 15.70 -0.08
C GLU A 113 -11.39 15.85 -0.96
N GLN A 114 -11.46 15.35 -2.19
CA GLN A 114 -10.57 15.83 -3.24
C GLN A 114 -11.35 15.95 -4.54
N PRO A 115 -12.01 17.09 -4.79
CA PRO A 115 -12.45 17.42 -6.13
C PRO A 115 -11.20 17.92 -6.88
N ARG A 116 -10.44 17.02 -7.52
CA ARG A 116 -9.41 17.44 -8.48
C ARG A 116 -9.77 16.88 -9.85
N ASN A 117 -10.27 17.80 -10.67
CA ASN A 117 -10.75 17.60 -12.03
C ASN A 117 -9.82 16.64 -12.82
N PRO A 118 -10.28 15.42 -13.19
CA PRO A 118 -9.46 14.41 -13.84
C PRO A 118 -8.92 14.88 -15.21
N GLU A 119 -9.61 15.82 -15.85
CA GLU A 119 -9.20 16.44 -17.11
C GLU A 119 -7.94 17.29 -16.94
N LEU A 120 -7.83 18.01 -15.82
CA LEU A 120 -6.68 18.87 -15.52
C LEU A 120 -5.40 18.04 -15.33
N THR A 121 -5.49 16.94 -14.58
CA THR A 121 -4.34 16.04 -14.33
C THR A 121 -3.86 15.34 -15.60
N THR A 122 -4.80 14.98 -16.47
CA THR A 122 -4.49 14.35 -17.76
C THR A 122 -3.80 15.35 -18.68
N HIS A 123 -4.31 16.58 -18.76
CA HIS A 123 -3.71 17.65 -19.54
C HIS A 123 -2.30 18.01 -19.05
N THR A 124 -2.10 18.13 -17.73
CA THR A 124 -0.76 18.40 -17.15
C THR A 124 0.25 17.30 -17.46
N TYR A 125 -0.19 16.03 -17.44
CA TYR A 125 0.69 14.91 -17.78
C TYR A 125 1.13 14.94 -19.25
N PHE A 126 0.20 15.21 -20.16
CA PHE A 126 0.51 15.32 -21.59
C PHE A 126 1.38 16.55 -21.91
N THR A 127 1.17 17.69 -21.24
CA THR A 127 2.02 18.87 -21.43
C THR A 127 3.45 18.62 -20.94
N LEU A 128 3.63 17.99 -19.78
CA LEU A 128 4.96 17.64 -19.27
C LEU A 128 5.69 16.65 -20.20
N PHE A 129 4.95 15.70 -20.75
CA PHE A 129 5.50 14.73 -21.71
C PHE A 129 5.94 15.41 -23.02
N GLN A 130 5.13 16.36 -23.52
CA GLN A 130 5.42 17.12 -24.72
C GLN A 130 6.64 18.04 -24.55
N GLU A 131 6.80 18.68 -23.40
CA GLU A 131 7.99 19.49 -23.08
C GLU A 131 9.26 18.64 -23.00
N GLN A 132 9.20 17.45 -22.39
CA GLN A 132 10.35 16.54 -22.35
C GLN A 132 10.73 16.04 -23.74
N TRP A 133 9.73 15.74 -24.59
CA TRP A 133 9.98 15.32 -25.97
C TRP A 133 10.69 16.39 -26.80
N LEU A 134 10.29 17.66 -26.66
CA LEU A 134 10.92 18.79 -27.35
C LEU A 134 12.33 19.07 -26.86
N LYS A 135 12.63 18.83 -25.57
CA LYS A 135 14.00 18.93 -25.04
C LYS A 135 14.94 17.86 -25.59
N VAL A 136 14.44 16.65 -25.82
CA VAL A 136 15.25 15.52 -26.34
C VAL A 136 15.38 15.57 -27.86
N ASN A 137 14.40 16.15 -28.55
CA ASN A 137 14.39 16.29 -30.00
C ASN A 137 14.24 17.78 -30.41
N PRO A 138 15.23 18.63 -30.08
CA PRO A 138 15.24 19.99 -30.59
C PRO A 138 15.37 19.92 -32.11
N ARG A 139 14.46 20.60 -32.82
CA ARG A 139 14.55 20.75 -34.28
C ARG A 139 15.84 21.45 -34.68
#